data_AF-A0A9Q0I655-F1
#
_entry.id   AF-A0A9Q0I655-F1
#
_cell.length_a   1.000
_cell.length_b   1.000
_cell.length_c   1.000
_cell.angle_alpha   90.00
_cell.angle_beta   90.00
_cell.angle_gamma   90.00
#
_symmetry.space_group_name_H-M   'P 1'
#
loop_
_entity.id
_entity.type
_entity.pdbx_description
1 polymer ?
#
loop_
_entity_poly.entity_id
_entity_poly.type
_entity_poly.pdbx_seq_one_letter_code
_entity_poly.pdbx_strand_id
1 'polypeptide(L)'
;MRGPSNTWTMRGPSNTWTIRGPSNTWTMRGRSNTWTIRGRSNTWTMRGPSNTWTMRGPSNTWTIRGPSNTWTIRGPSNTWTMRGPSNTWTMRGPSNTWTMRGPSNTWTMRGRSNTWTIRGPSNTWTMRGRSNTWTMRGPSNTWTMRGPSNA
;
A
#
# COMPACT_ATOMS: atom_id res chain seq x y z
N MET A 1 8.13 27.95 6.30
CA MET A 1 9.14 27.18 7.07
C MET A 1 8.78 25.70 7.03
N ARG A 2 9.64 24.86 6.41
CA ARG A 2 9.53 23.40 6.49
C ARG A 2 10.17 22.98 7.81
N GLY A 3 9.42 22.36 8.72
CA GLY A 3 10.02 21.76 9.92
C GLY A 3 11.09 20.72 9.56
N PRO A 4 12.03 20.42 10.47
CA PRO A 4 13.13 19.50 10.19
C PRO A 4 12.60 18.12 9.79
N SER A 5 13.19 17.56 8.73
CA SER A 5 12.93 16.18 8.29
C SER A 5 13.55 15.23 9.31
N ASN A 6 12.74 14.44 10.02
CA ASN A 6 13.26 13.48 11.01
C ASN A 6 13.31 12.06 10.44
N THR A 7 14.19 11.25 11.04
CA THR A 7 14.27 9.80 10.77
C THR A 7 13.90 9.03 12.04
N TRP A 8 12.97 8.09 11.92
CA TRP A 8 12.45 7.32 13.04
C TRP A 8 12.54 5.82 12.78
N THR A 9 12.87 5.05 13.82
CA THR A 9 12.84 3.58 13.78
C THR A 9 11.97 3.06 14.92
N MET A 10 11.00 2.21 14.60
CA MET A 10 10.15 1.52 15.58
C MET A 10 10.23 0.02 15.41
N ARG A 11 10.38 -0.69 16.53
CA ARG A 11 10.53 -2.15 16.58
C ARG A 11 9.74 -2.69 17.75
N GLY A 12 9.03 -3.80 17.53
CA GLY A 12 8.40 -4.53 18.61
C GLY A 12 7.37 -5.56 18.12
N PRO A 13 7.13 -6.63 18.89
CA PRO A 13 6.04 -7.57 18.65
C PRO A 13 4.71 -7.06 19.27
N SER A 14 3.59 -7.31 18.62
CA SER A 14 2.23 -7.17 19.18
C SER A 14 1.87 -5.78 19.75
N ASN A 15 2.25 -4.71 19.07
CA ASN A 15 2.00 -3.33 19.46
C ASN A 15 0.91 -2.66 18.63
N THR A 16 0.32 -1.60 19.19
CA THR A 16 -0.52 -0.65 18.46
C THR A 16 0.14 0.72 18.43
N TRP A 17 0.33 1.27 17.23
CA TRP A 17 1.02 2.54 17.03
C TRP A 17 0.16 3.53 16.25
N THR A 18 0.22 4.80 16.67
CA THR A 18 -0.34 5.93 15.91
C THR A 18 0.77 6.93 15.60
N ILE A 19 0.98 7.22 14.32
CA ILE A 19 2.06 8.09 13.85
C ILE A 19 1.48 9.22 13.01
N ARG A 20 1.96 10.44 13.28
CA ARG A 20 1.57 11.65 12.55
C ARG A 20 2.80 12.50 12.27
N GLY A 21 2.94 13.00 11.04
CA GLY A 21 3.99 13.97 10.73
C GLY A 21 4.16 14.27 9.25
N PRO A 22 4.59 15.49 8.89
CA PRO A 22 5.01 15.83 7.54
C PRO A 22 6.51 15.59 7.32
N SER A 23 6.90 15.22 6.10
CA SER A 23 8.30 15.28 5.62
C SER A 23 9.33 14.44 6.39
N ASN A 24 8.98 13.25 6.86
CA ASN A 24 9.87 12.36 7.62
C ASN A 24 10.19 11.06 6.87
N THR A 25 11.22 10.37 7.37
CA THR A 25 11.55 9.00 6.99
C THR A 25 11.31 8.06 8.17
N TRP A 26 10.63 6.95 7.92
CA TRP A 26 10.25 6.00 8.97
C TRP A 26 10.62 4.57 8.58
N THR A 27 11.21 3.84 9.53
CA THR A 27 11.41 2.40 9.44
C THR A 27 10.65 1.70 10.55
N MET A 28 9.80 0.74 10.18
CA MET A 28 8.98 0.00 11.13
C MET A 28 9.12 -1.49 10.93
N ARG A 29 9.36 -2.20 12.03
CA ARG A 29 9.55 -3.64 12.02
C ARG A 29 8.81 -4.31 13.15
N GLY A 30 8.07 -5.38 12.86
CA GLY A 30 7.49 -6.20 13.90
C GLY A 30 6.46 -7.18 13.40
N ARG A 31 6.01 -8.04 14.31
CA ARG A 31 5.03 -9.10 14.06
C ARG A 31 3.75 -8.76 14.80
N SER A 32 2.60 -9.01 14.16
CA SER A 32 1.29 -8.87 14.80
C SER A 32 0.96 -7.47 15.33
N ASN A 33 1.48 -6.43 14.68
CA ASN A 33 1.24 -5.05 15.05
C ASN A 33 0.07 -4.42 14.30
N THR A 34 -0.54 -3.41 14.92
CA THR A 34 -1.49 -2.51 14.26
C THR A 34 -0.92 -1.10 14.16
N TRP A 35 -0.94 -0.51 12.97
CA TRP A 35 -0.38 0.81 12.71
C TRP A 35 -1.41 1.74 12.07
N THR A 36 -1.55 2.93 12.62
CA THR A 36 -2.32 4.02 12.02
C THR A 36 -1.39 5.18 11.71
N ILE A 37 -1.24 5.50 10.42
CA ILE A 37 -0.26 6.47 9.93
C ILE A 37 -0.97 7.57 9.16
N ARG A 38 -0.66 8.83 9.52
CA ARG A 38 -1.08 10.01 8.77
C ARG A 38 0.11 10.91 8.48
N GLY A 39 0.36 11.22 7.21
CA GLY A 39 1.48 12.09 6.87
C GLY A 39 1.49 12.54 5.42
N ARG A 40 2.17 13.67 5.19
CA ARG A 40 2.38 14.25 3.87
C ARG A 40 3.86 14.22 3.53
N SER A 41 4.20 13.81 2.31
CA SER A 41 5.57 13.88 1.79
C SER A 41 6.60 13.06 2.60
N ASN A 42 6.21 11.89 3.10
CA ASN A 42 7.09 11.02 3.88
C ASN A 42 7.58 9.81 3.07
N THR A 43 8.66 9.21 3.54
CA THR A 43 9.14 7.90 3.08
C THR A 43 9.01 6.86 4.19
N TRP A 44 8.41 5.71 3.88
CA TRP A 44 8.13 4.66 4.85
C TRP A 44 8.68 3.32 4.39
N THR A 45 9.37 2.63 5.29
CA THR A 45 9.78 1.23 5.12
C THR A 45 9.17 0.38 6.22
N MET A 46 8.31 -0.56 5.86
CA MET A 46 7.55 -1.36 6.82
C MET A 46 7.79 -2.85 6.58
N ARG A 47 8.10 -3.58 7.64
CA ARG A 47 8.44 -5.01 7.54
C ARG A 47 7.86 -5.85 8.67
N GLY A 48 7.39 -7.02 8.27
CA GLY A 48 7.08 -8.12 9.18
C GLY A 48 5.74 -8.78 8.88
N PRO A 49 5.48 -9.92 9.53
CA PRO A 49 4.29 -10.74 9.28
C PRO A 49 3.08 -10.30 10.11
N SER A 50 1.89 -10.62 9.60
CA SER A 50 0.62 -10.59 10.36
C SER A 50 0.23 -9.23 10.93
N ASN A 51 0.65 -8.14 10.29
CA ASN A 51 0.37 -6.78 10.72
C ASN A 51 -0.85 -6.20 10.00
N THR A 52 -1.50 -5.23 10.66
CA THR A 52 -2.57 -4.41 10.09
C THR A 52 -2.13 -2.95 9.99
N TRP A 53 -2.36 -2.32 8.85
CA TRP A 53 -1.89 -0.97 8.58
C TRP A 53 -2.97 -0.11 7.95
N THR A 54 -3.18 1.07 8.53
CA THR A 54 -4.04 2.11 7.97
C THR A 54 -3.20 3.34 7.67
N MET A 55 -3.08 3.70 6.39
CA MET A 55 -2.16 4.74 5.93
C MET A 55 -2.89 5.82 5.15
N ARG A 56 -2.64 7.07 5.52
CA ARG A 56 -3.31 8.22 4.91
C ARG A 56 -2.35 9.38 4.63
N GLY A 57 -2.49 9.92 3.42
CA GLY A 57 -1.96 11.23 3.08
C GLY A 57 -1.34 11.30 1.68
N PRO A 58 -1.01 12.50 1.22
CA PRO A 58 -0.53 12.74 -0.12
C PRO A 58 1.00 12.62 -0.25
N SER A 59 1.45 12.32 -1.48
CA SER A 59 2.85 12.48 -1.90
C SER A 59 3.87 11.65 -1.11
N ASN A 60 3.48 10.49 -0.61
CA ASN A 60 4.34 9.60 0.16
C ASN A 60 4.90 8.46 -0.69
N THR A 61 6.06 7.95 -0.28
CA THR A 61 6.69 6.76 -0.84
C THR A 61 6.71 5.64 0.20
N TRP A 62 6.31 4.44 -0.19
CA TRP A 62 6.15 3.32 0.73
C TRP A 62 6.80 2.05 0.18
N THR A 63 7.63 1.42 1.00
CA THR A 63 8.20 0.10 0.75
C THR A 63 7.76 -0.87 1.82
N ILE A 64 7.12 -1.96 1.41
CA ILE A 64 6.41 -2.86 2.31
C ILE A 64 6.82 -4.29 2.04
N ARG A 65 7.18 -5.03 3.10
CA ARG A 65 7.51 -6.44 2.99
C ARG A 65 6.98 -7.28 4.15
N GLY A 66 6.28 -8.35 3.82
CA GLY A 66 5.90 -9.37 4.80
C GLY A 66 4.69 -10.20 4.36
N PRO A 67 4.52 -11.40 4.91
CA PRO A 67 3.37 -12.24 4.64
C PRO A 67 2.15 -11.86 5.52
N SER A 68 0.96 -12.25 5.06
CA SER A 68 -0.26 -12.29 5.89
C SER A 68 -0.68 -10.96 6.52
N ASN A 69 -0.40 -9.84 5.86
CA ASN A 69 -0.73 -8.51 6.35
C ASN A 69 -2.01 -7.96 5.72
N THR A 70 -2.67 -7.06 6.44
CA THR A 70 -3.82 -6.29 5.94
C THR A 70 -3.48 -4.81 5.83
N TRP A 71 -3.80 -4.19 4.71
CA TRP A 71 -3.44 -2.81 4.41
C TRP A 71 -4.64 -2.01 3.89
N THR A 72 -4.91 -0.87 4.53
CA THR A 72 -5.86 0.12 4.05
C THR A 72 -5.15 1.42 3.76
N ILE A 73 -5.26 1.88 2.51
CA ILE A 73 -4.40 2.94 1.98
C ILE A 73 -5.25 4.01 1.31
N ARG A 74 -5.05 5.28 1.69
CA ARG A 74 -5.75 6.40 1.09
C ARG A 74 -4.85 7.61 0.86
N GLY A 75 -4.82 8.12 -0.38
CA GLY A 75 -4.19 9.38 -0.68
C GLY A 75 -3.83 9.54 -2.16
N PRO A 76 -3.65 10.78 -2.64
CA PRO A 76 -3.21 11.05 -3.99
C PRO A 76 -1.68 11.01 -4.13
N SER A 77 -1.21 10.78 -5.37
CA SER A 77 0.19 11.02 -5.78
C SER A 77 1.25 10.26 -4.98
N ASN A 78 0.94 9.03 -4.57
CA ASN A 78 1.84 8.17 -3.80
C ASN A 78 2.50 7.10 -4.68
N THR A 79 3.68 6.66 -4.24
CA THR A 79 4.38 5.52 -4.83
C THR A 79 4.47 4.38 -3.82
N TRP A 80 4.15 3.16 -4.25
CA TRP A 80 4.10 1.98 -3.38
C TRP A 80 4.83 0.80 -4.00
N THR A 81 5.70 0.16 -3.21
CA THR A 81 6.32 -1.12 -3.53
C THR A 81 5.99 -2.12 -2.45
N MET A 82 5.28 -3.19 -2.80
CA MET A 82 4.70 -4.13 -1.84
C MET A 82 5.09 -5.56 -2.20
N ARG A 83 5.57 -6.30 -1.21
CA ARG A 83 6.06 -7.67 -1.39
C ARG A 83 5.62 -8.60 -0.29
N GLY A 84 5.10 -9.76 -0.66
CA GLY A 84 4.83 -10.86 0.26
C GLY A 84 3.62 -11.68 -0.18
N PRO A 85 3.48 -12.90 0.35
CA PRO A 85 2.33 -13.76 0.10
C PRO A 85 1.15 -13.42 1.00
N SER A 86 -0.06 -13.83 0.58
CA SER A 86 -1.24 -13.92 1.45
C SER A 86 -1.68 -12.61 2.11
N ASN A 87 -1.41 -11.47 1.47
CA ASN A 87 -1.79 -10.16 1.96
C ASN A 87 -3.12 -9.68 1.37
N THR A 88 -3.82 -8.86 2.14
CA THR A 88 -5.04 -8.18 1.71
C THR A 88 -4.82 -6.67 1.65
N TRP A 89 -5.21 -6.06 0.54
CA TRP A 89 -4.98 -4.65 0.31
C TRP A 89 -6.24 -3.93 -0.17
N THR A 90 -6.52 -2.78 0.44
CA THR A 90 -7.55 -1.85 0.00
C THR A 90 -6.91 -0.50 -0.27
N MET A 91 -6.99 -0.02 -1.50
CA MET A 91 -6.25 1.14 -1.97
C MET A 91 -7.15 2.14 -2.66
N ARG A 92 -7.04 3.41 -2.25
CA ARG A 92 -7.87 4.49 -2.79
C ARG A 92 -7.07 5.77 -3.03
N GLY A 93 -7.17 6.29 -4.24
CA GLY A 93 -6.66 7.62 -4.57
C GLY A 93 -6.26 7.75 -6.03
N PRO A 94 -6.17 8.99 -6.53
CA PRO A 94 -5.73 9.27 -7.89
C PRO A 94 -4.21 9.36 -8.02
N SER A 95 -3.72 9.22 -9.25
CA SER A 95 -2.33 9.50 -9.65
C SER A 95 -1.26 8.75 -8.86
N ASN A 96 -1.56 7.52 -8.46
CA ASN A 96 -0.67 6.67 -7.68
C ASN A 96 0.05 5.66 -8.59
N THR A 97 1.27 5.28 -8.19
CA THR A 97 2.04 4.20 -8.80
C THR A 97 2.22 3.05 -7.82
N TRP A 98 1.93 1.83 -8.26
CA TRP A 98 1.96 0.65 -7.41
C TRP A 98 2.72 -0.48 -8.08
N THR A 99 3.68 -1.06 -7.35
CA THR A 99 4.40 -2.27 -7.73
C THR A 99 4.18 -3.35 -6.69
N MET A 100 3.66 -4.50 -7.12
CA MET A 100 3.06 -5.48 -6.22
C MET A 100 3.56 -6.87 -6.58
N ARG A 101 4.10 -7.60 -5.60
CA ARG A 101 4.69 -8.91 -5.82
C ARG A 101 4.37 -9.91 -4.73
N GLY A 102 3.92 -11.08 -5.13
CA GLY A 102 3.72 -12.23 -4.26
C GLY A 102 2.51 -13.06 -4.68
N PRO A 103 2.44 -14.31 -4.21
CA PRO A 103 1.31 -15.18 -4.48
C PRO A 103 0.13 -14.92 -3.52
N SER A 104 -1.06 -15.39 -3.91
CA SER A 104 -2.22 -15.54 -3.01
C SER A 104 -2.69 -14.26 -2.31
N ASN A 105 -2.47 -13.11 -2.94
CA ASN A 105 -2.88 -11.81 -2.41
C ASN A 105 -4.25 -11.39 -2.96
N THR A 106 -4.99 -10.65 -2.14
CA THR A 106 -6.27 -10.03 -2.52
C THR A 106 -6.12 -8.52 -2.55
N TRP A 107 -6.62 -7.88 -3.61
CA TRP A 107 -6.50 -6.44 -3.78
C TRP A 107 -7.81 -5.82 -4.24
N THR A 108 -8.18 -4.74 -3.57
CA THR A 108 -9.31 -3.88 -3.93
C THR A 108 -8.80 -2.47 -4.20
N MET A 109 -8.93 -2.02 -5.44
CA MET A 109 -8.25 -0.83 -5.93
C MET A 109 -9.24 0.15 -6.56
N ARG A 110 -9.23 1.40 -6.09
CA ARG A 110 -10.07 2.47 -6.63
C ARG A 110 -9.27 3.75 -6.87
N GLY A 111 -9.33 4.27 -8.10
CA GLY A 111 -8.71 5.56 -8.40
C GLY A 111 -8.73 5.93 -9.87
N ARG A 112 -8.19 7.10 -10.19
CA ARG A 112 -8.06 7.62 -11.56
C ARG A 112 -6.59 7.84 -11.87
N SER A 113 -6.19 7.61 -13.11
CA SER A 113 -4.82 7.90 -13.58
C SER A 113 -3.73 7.17 -12.78
N ASN A 114 -4.00 5.94 -12.35
CA ASN A 114 -3.04 5.13 -11.60
C ASN A 114 -2.29 4.16 -12.51
N THR A 115 -1.04 3.86 -12.15
CA THR A 115 -0.22 2.84 -12.80
C THR A 115 0.00 1.67 -11.85
N TRP A 116 -0.22 0.46 -12.34
CA TRP A 116 -0.15 -0.76 -11.54
C TRP A 116 0.71 -1.81 -12.23
N THR A 117 1.75 -2.28 -11.55
CA THR A 117 2.59 -3.40 -11.98
C THR A 117 2.49 -4.53 -10.97
N ILE A 118 2.12 -5.71 -11.44
CA ILE A 118 1.68 -6.83 -10.61
C ILE A 118 2.38 -8.09 -11.06
N ARG A 119 2.97 -8.85 -10.11
CA ARG A 119 3.54 -10.16 -10.38
C ARG A 119 3.26 -11.17 -9.27
N GLY A 120 2.74 -12.33 -9.64
CA GLY A 120 2.57 -13.48 -8.76
C GLY A 120 1.38 -14.35 -9.16
N PRO A 121 1.36 -15.62 -8.76
CA PRO A 121 0.25 -16.53 -9.03
C PRO A 121 -0.90 -16.37 -8.02
N SER A 122 -2.07 -16.90 -8.39
CA SER A 122 -3.20 -17.13 -7.45
C SER A 122 -3.73 -15.88 -6.72
N ASN A 123 -3.61 -14.71 -7.34
CA ASN A 123 -4.06 -13.45 -6.77
C ASN A 123 -5.48 -13.09 -7.25
N THR A 124 -6.24 -12.41 -6.39
CA THR A 124 -7.58 -11.92 -6.67
C THR A 124 -7.63 -10.40 -6.69
N TRP A 125 -8.30 -9.83 -7.68
CA TRP A 125 -8.26 -8.39 -7.94
C TRP A 125 -9.64 -7.82 -8.25
N THR A 126 -10.02 -6.80 -7.50
CA THR A 126 -11.19 -5.95 -7.79
C THR A 126 -10.74 -4.54 -8.07
N MET A 127 -11.10 -4.02 -9.24
CA MET A 127 -10.60 -2.76 -9.77
C MET A 127 -11.71 -1.85 -10.22
N ARG A 128 -11.64 -0.58 -9.82
CA ARG A 128 -12.56 0.45 -10.30
C ARG A 128 -11.82 1.76 -10.59
N GLY A 129 -12.03 2.32 -11.77
CA GLY A 129 -11.39 3.58 -12.10
C GLY A 129 -11.43 3.99 -13.55
N ARG A 130 -10.89 5.17 -13.84
CA ARG A 130 -10.73 5.71 -15.21
C ARG A 130 -9.25 5.94 -15.49
N SER A 131 -8.84 5.71 -16.74
CA SER A 131 -7.50 6.06 -17.22
C SER A 131 -6.36 5.39 -16.44
N ASN A 132 -6.56 4.15 -15.99
CA ASN A 132 -5.53 3.40 -15.25
C ASN A 132 -4.76 2.48 -16.21
N THR A 133 -3.45 2.37 -15.99
CA THR A 133 -2.57 1.47 -16.73
C THR A 133 -2.24 0.25 -15.88
N TRP A 134 -2.32 -0.95 -16.47
CA TRP A 134 -2.14 -2.22 -15.77
C TRP A 134 -1.12 -3.10 -16.48
N THR A 135 -0.17 -3.65 -15.73
CA THR A 135 0.74 -4.69 -16.20
C THR A 135 0.71 -5.84 -15.20
N MET A 136 0.25 -7.02 -15.62
CA MET A 136 -0.01 -8.16 -14.74
C MET A 136 0.67 -9.41 -15.28
N ARG A 137 1.29 -10.19 -14.39
CA ARG A 137 1.94 -11.47 -14.73
C ARG A 137 1.75 -12.51 -13.62
N GLY A 138 1.48 -13.74 -14.02
CA GLY A 138 1.40 -14.91 -13.14
C GLY A 138 0.18 -15.79 -13.45
N PRO A 139 0.27 -17.10 -13.23
CA PRO A 139 -0.82 -18.03 -13.50
C PRO A 139 -1.94 -17.93 -12.46
N SER A 140 -3.13 -18.45 -12.81
CA SER A 140 -4.26 -18.66 -11.89
C SER A 140 -4.77 -17.41 -11.16
N ASN A 141 -4.68 -16.24 -11.80
CA ASN A 141 -5.16 -14.98 -11.22
C ASN A 141 -6.61 -14.70 -11.64
N THR A 142 -7.41 -14.14 -10.72
CA THR A 142 -8.81 -13.76 -10.97
C THR A 142 -8.97 -12.24 -10.96
N TRP A 143 -9.68 -11.69 -11.95
CA TRP A 143 -9.78 -10.24 -12.16
C TRP A 143 -11.21 -9.78 -12.38
N THR A 144 -11.60 -8.72 -11.67
CA THR A 144 -12.85 -7.99 -11.88
C THR A 144 -12.50 -6.52 -12.12
N MET A 145 -12.77 -6.03 -13.34
CA MET A 145 -12.58 -4.63 -13.70
C MET A 145 -13.94 -3.96 -13.96
N ARG A 146 -14.19 -2.84 -13.29
CA ARG A 146 -15.33 -1.96 -13.56
C ARG A 146 -14.81 -0.61 -14.05
N GLY A 147 -15.12 -0.29 -15.30
CA GLY A 147 -14.91 1.04 -15.88
C GLY A 147 -15.78 2.10 -15.20
N PRO A 148 -15.70 3.37 -15.64
CA PRO A 148 -16.72 4.34 -15.25
C PRO A 148 -18.09 3.82 -15.68
N SER A 149 -19.09 3.93 -14.80
CA SER A 149 -20.48 3.94 -15.26
C SER A 149 -20.62 5.20 -16.13
N ASN A 150 -20.98 5.04 -17.39
CA ASN A 150 -21.49 6.15 -18.19
C ASN A 150 -22.80 6.59 -17.52
N ALA A 151 -22.77 7.76 -16.90
CA ALA A 151 -23.90 8.63 -16.69
C ALA A 151 -23.51 9.98 -17.31
#